data_AF-A0A9P6Y0R4-F1
#
_entry.id   AF-A0A9P6Y0R4-F1
#
_cell.length_a   1.000
_cell.length_b   1.000
_cell.length_c   1.000
_cell.angle_alpha   90.00
_cell.angle_beta   90.00
_cell.angle_gamma   90.00
#
_symmetry.space_group_name_H-M   'P 1'
#
loop_
_entity.id
_entity.type
_entity.pdbx_description
1 polymer ?
#
loop_
_entity_poly.entity_id
_entity_poly.type
_entity_poly.pdbx_seq_one_letter_code
_entity_poly.pdbx_strand_id
1 'polypeptide(L)'
;MREDLITSAISFLSDPKVQSAPLAKKVSFLESKGMTSEEIEEAMARANGKSPSTTTTTVSHQPGMAVQSAVMPPPQVPVRPSYDWRDIFIAAVLAGGLGYGVWNLAKHLFGPWFKVPTQKELEEDKEKLDAQFQAVEDALKEIKEQTNTALTTVSSQSKKKH
;
A
#
# COMPACT_ATOMS: atom_id res chain seq x y z
N MET A 1 -23.32 10.37 -13.01
CA MET A 1 -22.87 10.72 -11.65
C MET A 1 -24.07 10.87 -10.75
N ARG A 2 -24.01 10.33 -9.54
CA ARG A 2 -25.06 10.49 -8.52
C ARG A 2 -24.71 11.67 -7.62
N GLU A 3 -25.27 12.84 -7.92
CA GLU A 3 -24.98 14.11 -7.24
C GLU A 3 -25.33 14.09 -5.74
N ASP A 4 -26.33 13.31 -5.32
CA ASP A 4 -26.69 13.16 -3.90
C ASP A 4 -25.57 12.50 -3.08
N LEU A 5 -24.91 11.49 -3.66
CA LEU A 5 -23.77 10.80 -3.04
C LEU A 5 -22.54 11.71 -3.01
N ILE A 6 -22.31 12.47 -4.08
CA ILE A 6 -21.23 13.46 -4.15
C ILE A 6 -21.41 14.54 -3.08
N THR A 7 -22.63 15.05 -2.91
CA THR A 7 -22.96 16.07 -1.90
C THR A 7 -22.74 15.53 -0.47
N SER A 8 -23.18 14.29 -0.21
CA SER A 8 -22.94 13.61 1.07
C SER A 8 -21.44 13.40 1.33
N ALA A 9 -20.68 13.03 0.29
CA ALA A 9 -19.23 12.86 0.36
C ALA A 9 -18.51 14.19 0.62
N ILE A 10 -18.92 15.29 -0.02
CA ILE A 10 -18.37 16.63 0.24
C ILE A 10 -18.61 17.02 1.71
N SER A 11 -19.80 16.76 2.25
CA SER A 11 -20.10 17.01 3.66
C SER A 11 -19.21 16.17 4.60
N PHE A 12 -18.98 14.89 4.28
CA PHE A 12 -18.07 14.02 5.03
C PHE A 12 -16.62 14.51 4.96
N LEU A 13 -16.14 14.89 3.76
CA LEU A 13 -14.78 15.39 3.54
C LEU A 13 -14.54 16.77 4.17
N SER A 14 -15.59 17.52 4.46
CA SER A 14 -15.54 18.82 5.15
C SER A 14 -15.47 18.68 6.68
N ASP A 15 -15.69 17.49 7.24
CA ASP A 15 -15.60 17.25 8.69
C ASP A 15 -14.13 17.34 9.16
N PRO A 16 -13.80 18.18 10.17
CA PRO A 16 -12.44 18.32 10.70
C PRO A 16 -11.77 16.99 11.14
N LYS A 17 -12.55 16.04 11.67
CA LYS A 17 -12.03 14.73 12.07
C LYS A 17 -11.66 13.87 10.85
N VAL A 18 -12.40 14.04 9.76
CA VAL A 18 -12.14 13.36 8.51
C VAL A 18 -10.95 14.01 7.82
N GLN A 19 -10.84 15.35 7.80
CA GLN A 19 -9.73 16.05 7.16
C GLN A 19 -8.35 15.60 7.69
N SER A 20 -8.22 15.34 8.99
CA SER A 20 -6.98 14.83 9.60
C SER A 20 -6.70 13.35 9.35
N ALA A 21 -7.65 12.59 8.81
CA ALA A 21 -7.47 11.17 8.50
C ALA A 21 -6.64 10.95 7.21
N PRO A 22 -5.90 9.83 7.11
CA PRO A 22 -5.19 9.45 5.89
C PRO A 22 -6.12 9.33 4.68
N LEU A 23 -5.65 9.74 3.50
CA LEU A 23 -6.45 9.77 2.27
C LEU A 23 -7.02 8.39 1.90
N ALA A 24 -6.24 7.34 2.06
CA ALA A 24 -6.68 5.96 1.82
C ALA A 24 -7.91 5.56 2.67
N LYS A 25 -8.02 6.08 3.91
CA LYS A 25 -9.16 5.81 4.80
C LYS A 25 -10.42 6.57 4.36
N LYS A 26 -10.27 7.79 3.84
CA LYS A 26 -11.37 8.58 3.27
C LYS A 26 -11.95 7.89 2.04
N VAL A 27 -11.08 7.46 1.12
CA VAL A 27 -11.46 6.76 -0.12
C VAL A 27 -12.16 5.43 0.18
N SER A 28 -11.57 4.58 1.03
CA SER A 28 -12.17 3.29 1.41
C SER A 28 -13.53 3.44 2.10
N PHE A 29 -13.75 4.50 2.88
CA PHE A 29 -15.06 4.77 3.48
C PHE A 29 -16.10 5.13 2.41
N LEU A 30 -15.75 5.97 1.44
CA LEU A 30 -16.65 6.36 0.34
C LEU A 30 -16.95 5.17 -0.60
N GLU A 31 -15.98 4.30 -0.85
CA GLU A 31 -16.18 3.03 -1.57
C GLU A 31 -17.12 2.09 -0.82
N SER A 32 -16.98 1.97 0.51
CA SER A 32 -17.89 1.16 1.34
C SER A 32 -19.33 1.70 1.35
N LYS A 33 -19.51 2.99 1.04
CA LYS A 33 -20.81 3.64 0.82
C LYS A 33 -21.36 3.41 -0.59
N GLY A 34 -20.64 2.67 -1.44
CA GLY A 34 -21.04 2.32 -2.79
C GLY A 34 -20.79 3.41 -3.83
N MET A 35 -19.86 4.35 -3.57
CA MET A 35 -19.42 5.34 -4.56
C MET A 35 -18.38 4.74 -5.51
N THR A 36 -18.44 5.14 -6.77
CA THR A 36 -17.39 4.76 -7.75
C THR A 36 -16.18 5.66 -7.61
N SER A 37 -15.01 5.22 -8.11
CA SER A 37 -13.78 5.99 -8.03
C SER A 37 -13.91 7.38 -8.68
N GLU A 38 -14.66 7.49 -9.78
CA GLU A 38 -14.92 8.77 -10.45
C GLU A 38 -15.76 9.73 -9.59
N GLU A 39 -16.76 9.21 -8.88
CA GLU A 39 -17.61 10.02 -7.98
C GLU A 39 -16.82 10.51 -6.76
N ILE A 40 -15.89 9.69 -6.26
CA ILE A 40 -15.01 10.03 -5.13
C ILE A 40 -14.04 11.15 -5.52
N GLU A 41 -13.44 11.04 -6.71
CA GLU A 41 -12.50 12.05 -7.21
C GLU A 41 -13.21 13.40 -7.39
N GLU A 42 -14.40 13.40 -7.97
CA GLU A 42 -15.23 14.59 -8.13
C GLU A 42 -15.60 15.22 -6.78
N ALA A 43 -16.01 14.41 -5.79
CA ALA A 43 -16.32 14.88 -4.45
C ALA A 43 -15.10 15.49 -3.73
N MET A 44 -13.92 14.87 -3.86
CA MET A 44 -12.68 15.40 -3.30
C MET A 44 -12.22 16.68 -4.00
N ALA A 45 -12.37 16.77 -5.32
CA ALA A 45 -12.06 17.96 -6.09
C ALA A 45 -12.94 19.14 -5.64
N ARG A 46 -14.26 18.92 -5.52
CA ARG A 46 -15.21 19.93 -5.06
C ARG A 46 -14.99 20.31 -3.59
N ALA A 47 -14.70 19.35 -2.71
CA ALA A 47 -14.39 19.61 -1.29
C ALA A 47 -13.12 20.45 -1.10
N ASN A 48 -12.12 20.29 -1.98
CA ASN A 48 -10.88 21.08 -1.98
C ASN A 48 -11.02 22.44 -2.71
N GLY A 49 -12.23 22.87 -3.06
CA GLY A 49 -12.48 24.17 -3.67
C GLY A 49 -12.19 24.25 -5.17
N LYS A 50 -11.92 23.11 -5.84
CA LYS A 50 -12.05 23.02 -7.30
C LYS A 50 -13.53 22.80 -7.62
N SER A 51 -14.34 23.85 -7.41
CA SER A 51 -15.66 23.89 -8.03
C SER A 51 -15.48 23.79 -9.55
N PRO A 52 -16.33 23.05 -10.27
CA PRO A 52 -16.50 23.34 -11.68
C PRO A 52 -16.99 24.78 -11.73
N SER A 53 -16.12 25.70 -12.16
CA SER A 53 -16.56 27.02 -12.54
C SER A 53 -17.59 26.76 -13.63
N THR A 54 -18.87 26.87 -13.27
CA THR A 54 -19.93 27.03 -14.24
C THR A 54 -19.48 28.21 -15.07
N THR A 55 -19.11 27.96 -16.33
CA THR A 55 -18.95 29.00 -17.33
C THR A 55 -20.34 29.57 -17.56
N THR A 56 -20.83 30.38 -16.63
CA THR A 56 -21.93 31.28 -16.87
C THR A 56 -21.31 32.42 -17.65
N THR A 57 -21.38 32.32 -18.97
CA THR A 57 -21.12 33.41 -19.90
C THR A 57 -22.17 34.50 -19.66
N THR A 58 -22.01 35.30 -18.61
CA THR A 58 -22.71 36.58 -18.49
C THR A 58 -21.92 37.61 -19.28
N VAL A 59 -22.36 37.80 -20.53
CA VAL A 59 -21.92 38.92 -21.36
C VAL A 59 -22.46 40.21 -20.73
N SER A 60 -21.63 40.89 -19.94
CA SER A 60 -21.87 42.28 -19.53
C SER A 60 -20.93 43.21 -20.30
N HIS A 61 -21.53 44.02 -21.16
CA HIS A 61 -20.88 45.10 -21.89
C HIS A 61 -20.43 46.20 -20.93
N GLN A 62 -19.14 46.56 -20.94
CA GLN A 62 -18.69 47.88 -20.51
C GLN A 62 -17.33 48.25 -21.15
N PRO A 63 -17.21 49.41 -21.82
CA PRO A 63 -15.93 49.89 -22.35
C PRO A 63 -15.23 50.73 -21.28
N GLY A 64 -14.03 50.31 -20.87
CA GLY A 64 -13.21 51.03 -19.89
C GLY A 64 -11.74 50.75 -20.10
N MET A 65 -10.98 51.78 -20.45
CA MET A 65 -9.53 51.76 -20.61
C MET A 65 -8.84 51.31 -19.31
N ALA A 66 -7.89 50.36 -19.40
CA ALA A 66 -6.92 50.14 -18.35
C ALA A 66 -5.59 49.58 -18.91
N VAL A 67 -4.60 50.46 -18.88
CA VAL A 67 -3.15 50.29 -18.75
C VAL A 67 -2.62 48.84 -18.74
N GLN A 68 -1.77 48.53 -19.72
CA GLN A 68 -1.00 47.29 -19.80
C GLN A 68 0.10 47.28 -18.73
N SER A 69 -0.12 46.55 -17.65
CA SER A 69 0.96 46.13 -16.75
C SER A 69 1.46 44.77 -17.24
N ALA A 70 2.71 44.72 -17.73
CA ALA A 70 3.38 43.49 -18.08
C ALA A 70 3.65 42.65 -16.82
N VAL A 71 2.71 41.78 -16.47
CA VAL A 71 2.87 40.77 -15.43
C VAL A 71 3.64 39.60 -16.05
N MET A 72 4.89 39.44 -15.62
CA MET A 72 5.71 38.27 -15.94
C MET A 72 5.01 37.02 -15.37
N PRO A 73 4.75 35.97 -16.17
CA PRO A 73 4.07 34.78 -15.67
C PRO A 73 4.97 34.05 -14.64
N PRO A 74 4.41 33.53 -13.54
CA PRO A 74 5.18 32.80 -12.53
C PRO A 74 5.82 31.56 -13.15
N PRO A 75 7.02 31.14 -12.69
CA PRO A 75 7.67 29.93 -13.18
C PRO A 75 6.79 28.71 -12.92
N GLN A 76 6.42 28.01 -14.00
CA GLN A 76 5.70 26.75 -13.94
C GLN A 76 6.51 25.70 -13.15
N VAL A 77 6.05 25.40 -11.93
CA VAL A 77 6.54 24.27 -11.14
C VAL A 77 6.08 22.96 -11.80
N PRO A 78 6.96 21.95 -11.96
CA PRO A 78 6.55 20.67 -12.54
C PRO A 78 5.48 20.03 -11.66
N VAL A 79 4.35 19.70 -12.28
CA VAL A 79 3.25 18.96 -11.65
C VAL A 79 3.78 17.62 -11.14
N ARG A 80 3.59 17.36 -9.84
CA ARG A 80 3.97 16.08 -9.23
C ARG A 80 3.10 14.98 -9.86
N PRO A 81 3.67 13.86 -10.33
CA PRO A 81 2.87 12.75 -10.85
C PRO A 81 2.03 12.17 -9.71
N SER A 82 0.72 12.32 -9.82
CA SER A 82 -0.24 11.59 -8.98
C SER A 82 -0.26 10.16 -9.48
N TYR A 83 0.32 9.23 -8.72
CA TYR A 83 0.27 7.81 -9.05
C TYR A 83 -1.14 7.31 -8.74
N ASP A 84 -1.93 7.15 -9.79
CA ASP A 84 -3.29 6.66 -9.68
C ASP A 84 -3.26 5.13 -9.47
N TRP A 85 -4.24 4.57 -8.77
CA TRP A 85 -4.26 3.13 -8.44
C TRP A 85 -4.28 2.26 -9.71
N ARG A 86 -4.84 2.80 -10.81
CA ARG A 86 -4.78 2.20 -12.15
C ARG A 86 -3.34 2.04 -12.65
N ASP A 87 -2.44 2.99 -12.35
CA ASP A 87 -1.05 2.93 -12.77
C ASP A 87 -0.28 1.87 -11.94
N ILE A 88 -0.67 1.66 -10.67
CA ILE A 88 -0.17 0.51 -9.87
C ILE A 88 -0.59 -0.81 -10.51
N PHE A 89 -1.86 -0.93 -10.93
CA PHE A 89 -2.35 -2.16 -11.56
C PHE A 89 -1.70 -2.41 -12.92
N ILE A 90 -1.58 -1.39 -13.77
CA ILE A 90 -0.90 -1.48 -15.07
C ILE A 90 0.57 -1.88 -14.86
N ALA A 91 1.26 -1.28 -13.89
CA ALA A 91 2.62 -1.67 -13.54
C ALA A 91 2.70 -3.11 -13.03
N ALA A 92 1.75 -3.57 -12.20
CA ALA A 92 1.71 -4.93 -11.70
C ALA A 92 1.47 -5.95 -12.82
N VAL A 93 0.57 -5.66 -13.76
CA VAL A 93 0.30 -6.53 -14.92
C VAL A 93 1.50 -6.55 -15.87
N LEU A 94 2.13 -5.40 -16.14
CA LEU A 94 3.35 -5.32 -16.95
C LEU A 94 4.50 -6.09 -16.29
N ALA A 95 4.71 -5.90 -14.99
CA ALA A 95 5.72 -6.63 -14.22
C ALA A 95 5.44 -8.14 -14.22
N GLY A 96 4.17 -8.54 -14.08
CA GLY A 96 3.74 -9.94 -14.15
C GLY A 96 3.96 -10.54 -15.53
N GLY A 97 3.62 -9.81 -16.60
CA GLY A 97 3.82 -10.25 -17.98
C GLY A 97 5.30 -10.39 -18.35
N LEU A 98 6.13 -9.43 -17.97
CA LEU A 98 7.59 -9.49 -18.14
C LEU A 98 8.20 -10.64 -17.32
N GLY A 99 7.77 -10.81 -16.07
CA GLY A 99 8.21 -11.91 -15.20
C GLY A 99 7.86 -13.28 -15.75
N TYR A 100 6.63 -13.46 -16.26
CA TYR A 100 6.20 -14.69 -16.90
C TYR A 100 6.97 -14.98 -18.18
N GLY A 101 7.26 -13.95 -18.99
CA GLY A 101 8.10 -14.06 -20.17
C GLY A 101 9.52 -14.56 -19.85
N VAL A 102 10.17 -13.97 -18.85
CA VAL A 102 11.50 -14.38 -18.38
C VAL A 102 11.48 -15.80 -17.81
N TRP A 103 10.48 -16.16 -17.00
CA TRP A 103 10.32 -17.51 -16.46
C TRP A 103 10.12 -18.56 -17.55
N ASN A 104 9.29 -18.25 -18.55
CA ASN A 104 9.01 -19.17 -19.66
C ASN A 104 10.25 -19.39 -20.54
N LEU A 105 10.99 -18.32 -20.82
CA LEU A 105 12.27 -18.41 -21.54
C LEU A 105 13.31 -19.19 -20.72
N ALA A 106 13.38 -18.94 -19.40
CA ALA A 106 14.27 -19.66 -18.52
C ALA A 106 13.94 -21.16 -18.50
N LYS A 107 12.67 -21.54 -18.35
CA LYS A 107 12.25 -22.95 -18.39
C LYS A 107 12.58 -23.62 -19.72
N HIS A 108 12.40 -22.91 -20.84
CA HIS A 108 12.64 -23.47 -22.16
C HIS A 108 14.12 -23.56 -22.55
N LEU A 109 14.94 -22.58 -22.13
CA LEU A 109 16.37 -22.51 -22.45
C LEU A 109 17.25 -23.27 -21.45
N PHE A 110 16.91 -23.25 -20.15
CA PHE A 110 17.64 -24.02 -19.13
C PHE A 110 17.10 -25.45 -18.97
N GLY A 111 15.88 -25.74 -19.44
CA GLY A 111 15.30 -27.09 -19.45
C GLY A 111 16.19 -28.17 -20.09
N PRO A 112 16.81 -27.95 -21.27
CA PRO A 112 17.71 -28.93 -21.87
C PRO A 112 19.13 -28.94 -21.27
N TRP A 113 19.49 -28.00 -20.39
CA TRP A 113 20.86 -27.82 -19.91
C TRP A 113 21.05 -28.09 -18.41
N PHE A 114 19.99 -27.99 -17.60
CA PHE A 114 20.03 -28.32 -16.18
C PHE A 114 19.61 -29.79 -15.97
N LYS A 115 20.60 -30.70 -15.95
CA LYS A 115 20.42 -32.03 -15.33
C LYS A 115 20.06 -31.81 -13.87
N VAL A 116 18.77 -31.84 -13.53
CA VAL A 116 18.32 -31.75 -12.15
C VAL A 116 18.60 -33.11 -11.46
N PRO A 117 19.43 -33.18 -10.41
CA PRO A 117 19.61 -34.38 -9.59
C PRO A 117 18.42 -34.49 -8.62
N THR A 118 17.23 -34.84 -9.11
CA THR A 118 15.97 -34.48 -8.42
C THR A 118 15.41 -35.46 -7.39
N GLN A 119 16.15 -36.39 -6.79
CA GLN A 119 15.55 -37.24 -5.72
C GLN A 119 16.51 -37.59 -4.59
N LYS A 120 17.73 -38.05 -4.89
CA LYS A 120 18.63 -38.56 -3.84
C LYS A 120 19.17 -37.50 -2.88
N GLU A 121 19.57 -36.34 -3.39
CA GLU A 121 20.07 -35.25 -2.52
C GLU A 121 18.92 -34.62 -1.71
N LEU A 122 17.69 -34.61 -2.24
CA LEU A 122 16.53 -34.10 -1.52
C LEU A 122 16.11 -35.01 -0.36
N GLU A 123 16.29 -36.32 -0.49
CA GLU A 123 16.06 -37.28 0.59
C GLU A 123 17.14 -37.15 1.68
N GLU A 124 18.40 -37.00 1.29
CA GLU A 124 19.51 -36.78 2.22
C GLU A 124 19.37 -35.45 2.99
N ASP A 125 18.96 -34.39 2.31
CA ASP A 125 18.72 -33.09 2.94
C ASP A 125 17.53 -33.16 3.91
N LYS A 126 16.46 -33.89 3.59
CA LYS A 126 15.34 -34.10 4.53
C LYS A 126 15.77 -34.82 5.79
N GLU A 127 16.56 -35.88 5.67
CA GLU A 127 17.07 -36.63 6.82
C GLU A 127 17.97 -35.75 7.71
N LYS A 128 18.81 -34.90 7.10
CA LYS A 128 19.62 -33.90 7.84
C LYS A 128 18.77 -32.83 8.52
N LEU A 129 17.65 -32.42 7.92
CA LEU A 129 16.73 -31.47 8.55
C LEU A 129 16.03 -32.11 9.75
N ASP A 130 15.51 -33.34 9.62
CA ASP A 130 14.84 -34.05 10.71
C ASP A 130 15.78 -34.28 11.90
N ALA A 131 17.04 -34.67 11.65
CA ALA A 131 18.05 -34.81 12.69
C ALA A 131 18.36 -33.48 13.41
N GLN A 132 18.39 -32.37 12.65
CA GLN A 132 18.59 -31.04 13.23
C GLN A 132 17.38 -30.59 14.05
N PHE A 133 16.15 -30.87 13.61
CA PHE A 133 14.95 -30.56 14.39
C PHE A 133 14.93 -31.31 15.71
N GLN A 134 15.32 -32.59 15.70
CA GLN A 134 15.37 -33.40 16.90
C GLN A 134 16.46 -32.92 17.87
N ALA A 135 17.65 -32.58 17.37
CA ALA A 135 18.71 -31.98 18.18
C ALA A 135 18.31 -30.62 18.77
N VAL A 136 17.59 -29.81 18.00
CA VAL A 136 17.03 -28.54 18.49
C VAL A 136 15.96 -28.77 19.54
N GLU A 137 15.09 -29.78 19.39
CA GLU A 137 14.07 -30.12 20.38
C GLU A 137 14.69 -30.58 21.71
N ASP A 138 15.73 -31.40 21.64
CA ASP A 138 16.46 -31.87 22.83
C ASP A 138 17.18 -30.71 23.52
N ALA A 139 17.85 -29.82 22.76
CA ALA A 139 18.43 -28.60 23.29
C ALA A 139 17.35 -27.69 23.92
N LEU A 140 16.17 -27.61 23.32
CA LEU A 140 15.05 -26.83 23.86
C LEU A 140 14.54 -27.42 25.18
N LYS A 141 14.46 -28.75 25.28
CA LYS A 141 14.09 -29.46 26.53
C LYS A 141 15.14 -29.24 27.61
N GLU A 142 16.41 -29.32 27.28
CA GLU A 142 17.50 -29.06 28.22
C GLU A 142 17.49 -27.61 28.71
N ILE A 143 17.32 -26.64 27.82
CA ILE A 143 17.18 -25.23 28.18
C ILE A 143 15.95 -25.03 29.09
N LYS A 144 14.83 -25.70 28.79
CA LYS A 144 13.61 -25.64 29.60
C LYS A 144 13.83 -26.24 31.00
N GLU A 145 14.54 -27.35 31.10
CA GLU A 145 14.85 -28.02 32.36
C GLU A 145 15.84 -27.23 33.22
N GLN A 146 16.89 -26.67 32.59
CA GLN A 146 17.83 -25.75 33.22
C GLN A 146 17.12 -24.47 33.69
N THR A 147 16.19 -23.94 32.89
CA THR A 147 15.39 -22.75 33.27
C THR A 147 14.47 -23.04 34.45
N ASN A 148 13.84 -24.22 34.52
CA ASN A 148 12.94 -24.58 35.64
C ASN A 148 13.72 -24.84 36.94
N THR A 149 14.90 -25.47 36.84
CA THR A 149 15.80 -25.69 37.97
C THR A 149 16.42 -24.38 38.47
N ALA A 150 16.77 -23.47 37.56
CA ALA A 150 17.24 -22.13 37.90
C ALA A 150 16.11 -21.27 38.52
N LEU A 151 14.89 -21.32 37.98
CA LEU A 151 13.72 -20.62 38.54
C LEU A 151 13.38 -21.09 39.96
N THR A 152 13.42 -22.40 40.21
CA THR A 152 13.17 -22.96 41.56
C THR A 152 14.29 -22.60 42.54
N THR A 153 15.56 -22.61 42.11
CA THR A 153 16.69 -22.20 42.95
C THR A 153 16.66 -20.71 43.29
N VAL A 154 16.40 -19.84 42.30
CA VAL A 154 16.30 -18.39 42.51
C VAL A 154 15.06 -18.03 43.34
N SER A 155 13.92 -18.69 43.11
CA SER A 155 12.70 -18.50 43.90
C SER A 155 12.88 -18.94 45.37
N SER A 156 13.62 -20.03 45.59
CA SER A 156 13.99 -20.50 46.95
C SER A 156 14.95 -19.55 47.67
N GLN A 157 15.88 -18.91 46.95
CA GLN A 157 16.74 -17.86 47.52
C GLN A 157 15.97 -16.58 47.84
N SER A 158 15.02 -16.18 46.99
CA SER A 158 14.20 -14.99 47.22
C SER A 158 13.34 -15.12 48.48
N LYS A 159 12.83 -16.33 48.78
CA LYS A 159 11.99 -16.59 49.97
C LYS A 159 12.74 -16.62 51.31
N LYS A 160 14.07 -16.58 51.31
CA LYS A 160 14.90 -16.54 52.53
C LYS A 160 15.38 -15.14 52.92
N LYS A 161 15.02 -14.11 52.12
CA LYS A 161 15.41 -12.71 52.35
C LYS A 161 14.25 -11.80 52.80
N HIS A 162 13.14 -12.37 53.25
CA HIS A 162 12.06 -11.64 53.92
C HIS A 162 11.74 -12.24 55.28
#